data_AF-X6NF41-F1
#
_entry.id   AF-X6NF41-F1
#
_cell.length_a   1.000
_cell.length_b   1.000
_cell.length_c   1.000
_cell.angle_alpha   90.00
_cell.angle_beta   90.00
_cell.angle_gamma   90.00
#
_symmetry.space_group_name_H-M   'P 1'
#
loop_
_entity.id
_entity.type
_entity.pdbx_description
1 polymer ?
#
loop_
_entity_poly.entity_id
_entity_poly.type
_entity_poly.pdbx_seq_one_letter_code
_entity_poly.pdbx_strand_id
1 'polypeptide(L)'
;MAERKEEKDEEEIQILAFLKNTVKIDRDDASNLASYLRREEKITEGKDISMLEPQQWKTAFIHVQLNPASKKKLLKTVNKMRESENEKPLNIDELINNPVPQITRKFYVSMVMRQQLFWRNKLVRFSLNDDRWENIDLKSGDELLCECSGSNHELSVNNIKFPVPYESEVNEDDDSQFILVQVHCTKSVILHTITKHQHCSTFL
;
A
#
# COMPACT_ATOMS: atom_id res chain seq x y z
N MET A 1 19.86 6.25 -31.57
CA MET A 1 19.27 5.48 -30.46
C MET A 1 20.42 4.78 -29.75
N ALA A 2 20.83 5.27 -28.59
CA ALA A 2 21.86 4.59 -27.80
C ALA A 2 21.16 3.59 -26.89
N GLU A 3 21.42 2.30 -27.09
CA GLU A 3 21.06 1.25 -26.14
C GLU A 3 21.76 1.58 -24.81
N ARG A 4 21.01 2.00 -23.80
CA ARG A 4 21.50 1.95 -22.42
C ARG A 4 21.64 0.48 -22.07
N LYS A 5 22.86 -0.05 -22.17
CA LYS A 5 23.22 -1.23 -21.39
C LYS A 5 23.05 -0.85 -19.94
N GLU A 6 21.96 -1.30 -19.31
CA GLU A 6 21.84 -1.30 -17.86
C GLU A 6 22.96 -2.17 -17.32
N GLU A 7 24.05 -1.53 -16.94
CA GLU A 7 25.12 -2.13 -16.15
C GLU A 7 24.46 -2.57 -14.85
N LYS A 8 24.15 -3.88 -14.75
CA LYS A 8 23.61 -4.44 -13.53
C LYS A 8 24.66 -4.31 -12.44
N ASP A 9 24.25 -3.70 -11.34
CA ASP A 9 25.04 -3.55 -10.13
C ASP A 9 25.60 -4.92 -9.70
N GLU A 10 26.87 -4.98 -9.30
CA GLU A 10 27.55 -6.21 -8.89
C GLU A 10 26.76 -6.94 -7.78
N GLU A 11 26.14 -6.17 -6.88
CA GLU A 11 25.27 -6.64 -5.81
C GLU A 11 24.02 -7.35 -6.35
N GLU A 12 23.37 -6.81 -7.37
CA GLU A 12 22.19 -7.44 -8.00
C GLU A 12 22.57 -8.77 -8.66
N ILE A 13 23.78 -8.85 -9.25
CA ILE A 13 24.30 -10.09 -9.84
C ILE A 13 24.49 -11.18 -8.78
N GLN A 14 24.99 -10.81 -7.59
CA GLN A 14 25.15 -11.76 -6.48
C GLN A 14 23.81 -12.29 -5.96
N ILE A 15 22.84 -11.40 -5.76
CA ILE A 15 21.47 -11.78 -5.36
C ILE A 15 20.85 -12.70 -6.41
N LEU A 16 20.98 -12.37 -7.70
CA LEU A 16 20.47 -13.18 -8.80
C LEU A 16 21.14 -14.57 -8.83
N ALA A 17 22.46 -14.63 -8.64
CA ALA A 17 23.19 -15.89 -8.59
C ALA A 17 22.71 -16.78 -7.43
N PHE A 18 22.48 -16.19 -6.25
CA PHE A 18 21.90 -16.90 -5.11
C PHE A 18 20.50 -17.46 -5.43
N LEU A 19 19.60 -16.65 -5.97
CA LEU A 19 18.23 -17.06 -6.29
C LEU A 19 18.20 -18.17 -7.36
N LYS A 20 19.07 -18.10 -8.37
CA LYS A 20 19.14 -19.11 -9.43
C LYS A 20 19.84 -20.39 -8.99
N ASN A 21 21.00 -20.30 -8.35
CA ASN A 21 21.85 -21.46 -8.09
C ASN A 21 21.46 -22.16 -6.79
N THR A 22 21.21 -21.39 -5.73
CA THR A 22 20.90 -21.92 -4.40
C THR A 22 19.41 -22.20 -4.27
N VAL A 23 18.57 -21.21 -4.57
CA VAL A 23 17.11 -21.35 -4.42
C VAL A 23 16.50 -22.09 -5.60
N LYS A 24 17.14 -22.07 -6.78
CA LYS A 24 16.65 -22.72 -8.01
C LYS A 24 15.28 -22.19 -8.43
N ILE A 25 15.12 -20.87 -8.44
CA ILE A 25 13.97 -20.16 -9.03
C ILE A 25 14.23 -19.98 -10.54
N ASP A 26 13.17 -19.93 -11.34
CA ASP A 26 13.27 -19.65 -12.77
C ASP A 26 13.99 -18.31 -13.04
N ARG A 27 14.63 -18.19 -14.22
CA ARG A 27 15.47 -17.05 -14.56
C ARG A 27 14.72 -15.72 -14.47
N ASP A 28 13.49 -15.65 -14.96
CA ASP A 28 12.75 -14.39 -15.08
C ASP A 28 12.22 -13.98 -13.70
N ASP A 29 11.61 -14.92 -12.97
CA ASP A 29 11.20 -14.77 -11.58
C ASP A 29 12.36 -14.33 -10.67
N ALA A 30 13.53 -14.97 -10.82
CA ALA A 30 14.72 -14.66 -10.04
C ALA A 30 15.27 -13.26 -10.37
N SER A 31 15.25 -12.86 -11.65
CA SER A 31 15.68 -11.51 -12.05
C SER A 31 14.76 -10.44 -11.48
N ASN A 32 13.44 -10.62 -11.60
CA ASN A 32 12.48 -9.64 -11.09
C ASN A 32 12.57 -9.50 -9.58
N LEU A 33 12.74 -10.62 -8.85
CA LEU A 33 12.92 -10.59 -7.41
C LEU A 33 14.24 -9.93 -7.01
N ALA A 34 15.35 -10.25 -7.68
CA ALA A 34 16.66 -9.65 -7.38
C ALA A 34 16.62 -8.13 -7.54
N SER A 35 16.07 -7.63 -8.64
CA SER A 35 15.94 -6.20 -8.88
C SER A 35 15.05 -5.52 -7.83
N TYR A 36 13.94 -6.15 -7.42
CA TYR A 36 13.07 -5.61 -6.36
C TYR A 36 13.81 -5.54 -5.01
N LEU A 37 14.45 -6.63 -4.58
CA LEU A 37 15.17 -6.70 -3.31
C LEU A 37 16.30 -5.66 -3.24
N ARG A 38 17.01 -5.46 -4.34
CA ARG A 38 18.06 -4.44 -4.44
C ARG A 38 17.50 -3.02 -4.35
N ARG A 39 16.43 -2.73 -5.11
CA ARG A 39 15.90 -1.36 -5.25
C ARG A 39 15.08 -0.91 -4.05
N GLU A 40 14.17 -1.75 -3.57
CA GLU A 40 13.19 -1.39 -2.54
C GLU A 40 13.67 -1.74 -1.13
N GLU A 41 14.25 -2.94 -0.96
CA GLU A 41 14.70 -3.43 0.36
C GLU A 41 16.18 -3.15 0.63
N LYS A 42 16.92 -2.58 -0.34
CA LYS A 42 18.34 -2.23 -0.26
C LYS A 42 19.25 -3.41 0.13
N ILE A 43 18.85 -4.62 -0.25
CA ILE A 43 19.63 -5.82 -0.04
C ILE A 43 20.87 -5.77 -0.92
N THR A 44 22.03 -6.09 -0.35
CA THR A 44 23.33 -6.08 -1.03
C THR A 44 23.88 -7.49 -1.21
N GLU A 45 23.61 -8.39 -0.26
CA GLU A 45 24.11 -9.77 -0.27
C GLU A 45 22.99 -10.80 -0.14
N GLY A 46 23.28 -12.03 -0.58
CA GLY A 46 22.35 -13.15 -0.43
C GLY A 46 22.00 -13.49 1.03
N LYS A 47 22.88 -13.16 1.99
CA LYS A 47 22.65 -13.37 3.43
C LYS A 47 21.59 -12.44 3.99
N ASP A 48 21.61 -11.17 3.58
CA ASP A 48 20.66 -10.16 4.04
C ASP A 48 19.20 -10.52 3.67
N ILE A 49 19.01 -11.34 2.63
CA ILE A 49 17.69 -11.88 2.25
C ILE A 49 17.05 -12.62 3.43
N SER A 50 17.86 -13.31 4.26
CA SER A 50 17.33 -14.02 5.42
C SER A 50 16.84 -13.08 6.53
N MET A 51 17.35 -11.85 6.58
CA MET A 51 16.98 -10.84 7.58
C MET A 51 15.63 -10.16 7.29
N LEU A 52 15.05 -10.38 6.11
CA LEU A 52 13.79 -9.74 5.72
C LEU A 52 12.63 -10.17 6.62
N GLU A 53 11.91 -9.19 7.16
CA GLU A 53 10.73 -9.38 7.99
C GLU A 53 9.55 -9.97 7.20
N PRO A 54 8.60 -10.65 7.88
CA PRO A 54 7.42 -11.21 7.22
C PRO A 54 6.63 -10.22 6.35
N GLN A 55 6.57 -8.95 6.75
CA GLN A 55 5.86 -7.91 5.99
C GLN A 55 6.61 -7.48 4.71
N GLN A 56 7.94 -7.49 4.73
CA GLN A 56 8.75 -7.21 3.55
C GLN A 56 8.57 -8.33 2.53
N TRP A 57 8.57 -9.59 2.96
CA TRP A 57 8.28 -10.74 2.09
C TRP A 57 6.91 -10.65 1.43
N LYS A 58 5.88 -10.35 2.24
CA LYS A 58 4.52 -10.12 1.76
C LYS A 58 4.47 -9.05 0.66
N THR A 59 5.17 -7.93 0.86
CA THR A 59 5.21 -6.81 -0.08
C THR A 59 5.96 -7.17 -1.37
N ALA A 60 7.11 -7.85 -1.26
CA ALA A 60 7.90 -8.32 -2.39
C ALA A 60 7.10 -9.33 -3.24
N PHE A 61 6.39 -10.26 -2.60
CA PHE A 61 5.58 -11.27 -3.29
C PHE A 61 4.38 -10.72 -4.04
N ILE A 62 3.84 -9.57 -3.61
CA ILE A 62 2.81 -8.84 -4.35
C ILE A 62 3.41 -8.16 -5.57
N HIS A 63 4.54 -7.47 -5.40
CA HIS A 63 5.17 -6.73 -6.51
C HIS A 63 5.71 -7.64 -7.61
N VAL A 64 6.42 -8.70 -7.24
CA VAL A 64 7.10 -9.57 -8.19
C VAL A 64 6.15 -10.63 -8.77
N GLN A 65 4.99 -10.85 -8.16
CA GLN A 65 3.99 -11.85 -8.58
C GLN A 65 4.54 -13.28 -8.71
N LEU A 66 5.53 -13.64 -7.88
CA LEU A 66 6.12 -14.98 -7.87
C LEU A 66 5.05 -16.08 -7.76
N ASN A 67 5.26 -17.17 -8.50
CA ASN A 67 4.37 -18.32 -8.39
C ASN A 67 4.47 -18.98 -6.98
N PRO A 68 3.41 -19.65 -6.49
CA PRO A 68 3.39 -20.22 -5.15
C PRO A 68 4.51 -21.24 -4.86
N ALA A 69 4.90 -22.02 -5.87
CA ALA A 69 5.96 -23.03 -5.73
C ALA A 69 7.32 -22.36 -5.51
N SER A 70 7.64 -21.31 -6.27
CA SER A 70 8.85 -20.49 -6.09
C SER A 70 8.88 -19.82 -4.73
N LYS A 71 7.76 -19.23 -4.27
CA LYS A 71 7.63 -18.63 -2.92
C LYS A 71 7.96 -19.64 -1.83
N LYS A 72 7.34 -20.82 -1.89
CA LYS A 72 7.56 -21.89 -0.89
C LYS A 72 9.00 -22.37 -0.88
N LYS A 73 9.63 -22.50 -2.05
CA LYS A 73 11.02 -22.94 -2.18
C LYS A 73 11.98 -21.91 -1.59
N LEU A 74 11.76 -20.63 -1.89
CA LEU A 74 12.52 -19.51 -1.34
C LEU A 74 12.44 -19.46 0.19
N LEU A 75 11.23 -19.44 0.73
CA LEU A 75 11.04 -19.35 2.19
C LEU A 75 11.62 -20.57 2.94
N LYS A 76 11.59 -21.77 2.33
CA LYS A 76 12.28 -22.94 2.90
C LYS A 76 13.79 -22.75 2.96
N THR A 77 14.40 -22.19 1.92
CA THR A 77 15.84 -21.90 1.92
C THR A 77 16.18 -20.79 2.92
N VAL A 78 15.37 -19.74 2.99
CA VAL A 78 15.52 -18.64 3.97
C VAL A 78 15.42 -19.16 5.40
N ASN A 79 14.46 -20.04 5.71
CA ASN A 79 14.36 -20.62 7.06
C ASN A 79 15.59 -21.44 7.45
N LYS A 80 16.19 -22.18 6.51
CA LYS A 80 17.46 -22.90 6.79
C LYS A 80 18.60 -21.94 7.12
N MET A 81 18.65 -20.77 6.47
CA MET A 81 19.66 -19.74 6.76
C MET A 81 19.43 -19.14 8.15
N ARG A 82 18.18 -18.77 8.47
CA ARG A 82 17.79 -18.29 9.80
C ARG A 82 18.11 -19.29 10.91
N GLU A 83 17.79 -20.56 10.69
CA GLU A 83 18.11 -21.64 11.63
C GLU A 83 19.61 -21.74 11.90
N SER A 84 20.45 -21.59 10.87
CA SER A 84 21.91 -21.60 11.05
C SER A 84 22.45 -20.41 11.84
N GLU A 85 21.68 -19.32 11.92
CA GLU A 85 22.01 -18.11 12.68
C GLU A 85 21.25 -18.03 14.03
N ASN A 86 20.55 -19.11 14.41
CA ASN A 86 19.68 -19.19 15.60
C ASN A 86 18.53 -18.17 15.61
N GLU A 87 18.07 -17.75 14.44
CA GLU A 87 16.90 -16.89 14.29
C GLU A 87 15.59 -17.67 14.21
N LYS A 88 14.48 -16.99 14.54
CA LYS A 88 13.15 -17.59 14.46
C LYS A 88 12.75 -17.83 13.00
N PRO A 89 12.34 -19.06 12.63
CA PRO A 89 11.90 -19.35 11.27
C PRO A 89 10.59 -18.61 10.93
N LEU A 90 10.44 -18.28 9.65
CA LEU A 90 9.22 -17.67 9.11
C LEU A 90 8.10 -18.70 9.00
N ASN A 91 6.87 -18.27 9.25
CA ASN A 91 5.68 -19.09 9.00
C ASN A 91 5.33 -19.06 7.50
N ILE A 92 5.71 -20.12 6.79
CA ILE A 92 5.57 -20.21 5.32
C ILE A 92 4.10 -20.18 4.90
N ASP A 93 3.23 -20.91 5.60
CA ASP A 93 1.82 -21.00 5.23
C ASP A 93 1.11 -19.67 5.48
N GLU A 94 1.49 -18.95 6.54
CA GLU A 94 0.99 -17.60 6.80
C GLU A 94 1.41 -16.62 5.69
N LEU A 95 2.67 -16.68 5.24
CA LEU A 95 3.19 -15.76 4.21
C LEU A 95 2.59 -16.01 2.82
N ILE A 96 2.27 -17.26 2.49
CA ILE A 96 1.74 -17.64 1.17
C ILE A 96 0.22 -17.52 1.12
N ASN A 97 -0.49 -17.96 2.17
CA ASN A 97 -1.94 -18.10 2.13
C ASN A 97 -2.69 -16.91 2.72
N ASN A 98 -2.06 -16.10 3.58
CA ASN A 98 -2.73 -14.91 4.08
C ASN A 98 -2.49 -13.77 3.09
N PRO A 99 -3.52 -13.33 2.33
CA PRO A 99 -3.41 -12.11 1.57
C PRO A 99 -3.04 -10.99 2.56
N VAL A 100 -2.08 -10.13 2.16
CA VAL A 100 -1.84 -8.90 2.90
C VAL A 100 -3.19 -8.23 3.05
N PRO A 101 -3.64 -7.92 4.29
CA PRO A 101 -4.89 -7.20 4.46
C PRO A 101 -4.78 -5.96 3.60
N GLN A 102 -5.57 -5.92 2.51
CA GLN A 102 -5.63 -4.75 1.67
C GLN A 102 -6.00 -3.63 2.62
N ILE A 103 -5.10 -2.68 2.83
CA ILE A 103 -5.38 -1.54 3.69
C ILE A 103 -6.44 -0.74 2.92
N THR A 104 -7.71 -1.05 3.16
CA THR A 104 -8.85 -0.29 2.67
C THR A 104 -8.84 1.02 3.44
N ARG A 105 -8.11 2.01 2.94
CA ARG A 105 -8.17 3.37 3.49
C ARG A 105 -9.47 3.99 3.02
N LYS A 106 -10.40 4.17 3.96
CA LYS A 106 -11.60 4.96 3.76
C LYS A 106 -11.19 6.43 3.70
N PHE A 107 -11.45 7.10 2.58
CA PHE A 107 -11.30 8.54 2.46
C PHE A 107 -12.68 9.17 2.53
N TYR A 108 -12.81 10.20 3.36
CA TYR A 108 -13.95 11.10 3.33
C TYR A 108 -13.56 12.27 2.43
N VAL A 109 -14.26 12.43 1.32
CA VAL A 109 -14.04 13.54 0.40
C VAL A 109 -15.15 14.55 0.67
N SER A 110 -14.83 15.71 1.26
CA SER A 110 -15.77 16.82 1.26
C SER A 110 -15.70 17.52 -0.09
N MET A 111 -16.86 17.61 -0.74
CA MET A 111 -16.98 18.08 -2.11
C MET A 111 -16.93 19.62 -2.14
N VAL A 112 -15.74 20.21 -1.97
CA VAL A 112 -15.54 21.62 -2.33
C VAL A 112 -15.28 21.65 -3.84
N MET A 113 -16.13 22.34 -4.60
CA MET A 113 -16.01 22.50 -6.05
C MET A 113 -14.65 23.12 -6.46
N ARG A 114 -13.62 22.28 -6.56
CA ARG A 114 -12.43 22.37 -7.45
C ARG A 114 -11.60 21.09 -7.31
N GLN A 115 -12.21 20.00 -7.77
CA GLN A 115 -11.67 18.81 -8.45
C GLN A 115 -10.14 18.54 -8.38
N GLN A 116 -9.57 18.30 -7.19
CA GLN A 116 -8.26 17.64 -7.04
C GLN A 116 -8.21 16.85 -5.72
N LEU A 117 -8.17 15.51 -5.80
CA LEU A 117 -7.79 14.67 -4.65
C LEU A 117 -6.27 14.54 -4.65
N PHE A 118 -5.62 15.12 -3.63
CA PHE A 118 -4.18 15.06 -3.47
C PHE A 118 -3.81 13.85 -2.62
N TRP A 119 -3.20 12.83 -3.24
CA TRP A 119 -2.80 11.60 -2.55
C TRP A 119 -1.31 11.33 -2.76
N ARG A 120 -0.47 11.48 -1.72
CA ARG A 120 1.00 11.23 -1.82
C ARG A 120 1.63 11.83 -3.11
N ASN A 121 1.30 13.08 -3.44
CA ASN A 121 1.73 13.79 -4.67
C ASN A 121 1.15 13.26 -6.00
N LYS A 122 0.12 12.42 -5.96
CA LYS A 122 -0.60 11.95 -7.15
C LYS A 122 -2.01 12.50 -7.17
N LEU A 123 -2.39 12.94 -8.36
CA LEU A 123 -3.69 13.53 -8.65
C LEU A 123 -4.63 12.42 -9.14
N VAL A 124 -5.67 12.12 -8.38
CA VAL A 124 -6.73 11.22 -8.84
C VAL A 124 -7.83 12.07 -9.46
N ARG A 125 -8.15 11.80 -10.74
CA ARG A 125 -9.27 12.43 -11.45
C ARG A 125 -10.40 11.42 -11.55
N PHE A 126 -11.60 11.84 -11.17
CA PHE A 126 -12.83 11.11 -11.44
C PHE A 126 -13.67 11.95 -12.41
N SER A 127 -14.26 11.30 -13.41
CA SER A 127 -15.20 11.94 -14.32
C SER A 127 -16.60 11.82 -13.75
N LEU A 128 -17.32 12.94 -13.63
CA LEU A 128 -18.76 12.94 -13.30
C LEU A 128 -19.61 12.46 -14.49
N ASN A 129 -19.05 12.47 -15.69
CA ASN A 129 -19.70 11.98 -16.91
C ASN A 129 -19.45 10.48 -17.13
N ASP A 130 -18.96 9.77 -16.12
CA ASP A 130 -18.79 8.32 -16.18
C ASP A 130 -20.19 7.70 -16.04
N ASP A 131 -20.53 6.80 -16.98
CA ASP A 131 -21.83 6.13 -17.09
C ASP A 131 -22.19 5.35 -15.81
N ARG A 132 -21.18 4.96 -15.02
CA ARG A 132 -21.37 4.35 -13.70
C ARG A 132 -22.09 5.26 -12.71
N TRP A 133 -22.06 6.58 -12.90
CA TRP A 133 -22.64 7.58 -11.99
C TRP A 133 -23.85 8.30 -12.57
N GLU A 134 -24.25 8.02 -13.81
CA GLU A 134 -25.31 8.75 -14.52
C GLU A 134 -26.66 8.72 -13.79
N ASN A 135 -26.89 7.67 -12.98
CA ASN A 135 -28.13 7.50 -12.21
C ASN A 135 -28.06 8.03 -10.77
N ILE A 136 -26.97 8.68 -10.38
CA ILE A 136 -26.79 9.21 -9.04
C ILE A 136 -26.95 10.74 -9.11
N ASP A 137 -28.02 11.26 -8.47
CA ASP A 137 -28.30 12.69 -8.37
C ASP A 137 -27.35 13.39 -7.37
N LEU A 138 -26.05 13.42 -7.72
CA LEU A 138 -25.00 14.02 -6.89
C LEU A 138 -25.16 15.54 -6.82
N LYS A 139 -25.31 16.06 -5.61
CA LYS A 139 -25.38 17.49 -5.34
C LYS A 139 -24.09 18.00 -4.73
N SER A 140 -23.82 19.28 -4.94
CA SER A 140 -22.71 19.95 -4.27
C SER A 140 -22.91 19.86 -2.76
N GLY A 141 -21.91 19.35 -2.05
CA GLY A 141 -21.97 19.13 -0.61
C GLY A 141 -22.21 17.66 -0.21
N ASP A 142 -22.54 16.78 -1.15
CA ASP A 142 -22.67 15.36 -0.86
C ASP A 142 -21.31 14.75 -0.44
N GLU A 143 -21.35 13.95 0.62
CA GLU A 143 -20.19 13.19 1.08
C GLU A 143 -20.13 11.84 0.36
N LEU A 144 -18.96 11.52 -0.19
CA LEU A 144 -18.71 10.26 -0.87
C LEU A 144 -17.64 9.46 -0.13
N LEU A 145 -17.90 8.17 0.07
CA LEU A 145 -16.93 7.22 0.55
C LEU A 145 -16.40 6.41 -0.63
N CYS A 146 -15.14 6.63 -1.02
CA CYS A 146 -14.52 5.90 -2.12
C CYS A 146 -13.68 4.73 -1.60
N GLU A 147 -13.88 3.55 -2.19
CA GLU A 147 -12.97 2.41 -2.08
C GLU A 147 -12.09 2.38 -3.33
N CYS A 148 -10.82 2.73 -3.16
CA CYS A 148 -9.84 2.72 -4.24
C CYS A 148 -8.93 1.48 -4.11
N SER A 149 -8.59 0.85 -5.24
CA SER A 149 -7.41 0.00 -5.34
C SER A 149 -6.38 0.70 -6.22
N GLY A 150 -5.11 0.35 -6.06
CA GLY A 150 -4.10 0.87 -6.96
C GLY A 150 -2.79 0.14 -6.86
N SER A 151 -2.06 0.17 -7.96
CA SER A 151 -0.65 -0.16 -8.01
C SER A 151 0.19 1.10 -7.81
N ASN A 152 1.52 1.00 -7.86
CA ASN A 152 2.40 2.16 -7.76
C ASN A 152 2.18 3.21 -8.86
N HIS A 153 1.44 2.94 -9.95
CA HIS A 153 1.29 3.90 -11.05
C HIS A 153 -0.15 4.26 -11.41
N GLU A 154 -1.14 3.48 -10.95
CA GLU A 154 -2.53 3.67 -11.34
C GLU A 154 -3.46 3.37 -10.16
N LEU A 155 -4.36 4.32 -9.88
CA LEU A 155 -5.39 4.19 -8.86
C LEU A 155 -6.74 4.08 -9.57
N SER A 156 -7.47 2.99 -9.30
CA SER A 156 -8.83 2.78 -9.76
C SER A 156 -9.81 2.91 -8.59
N VAL A 157 -10.86 3.69 -8.79
CA VAL A 157 -12.01 3.69 -7.87
C VAL A 157 -12.84 2.46 -8.17
N ASN A 158 -12.92 1.53 -7.22
CA ASN A 158 -13.66 0.27 -7.38
C ASN A 158 -15.11 0.42 -6.97
N ASN A 159 -15.36 1.24 -5.95
CA ASN A 159 -16.69 1.40 -5.37
C ASN A 159 -16.83 2.79 -4.75
N ILE A 160 -18.03 3.33 -4.84
CA ILE A 160 -18.43 4.56 -4.13
C ILE A 160 -19.64 4.19 -3.28
N LYS A 161 -19.55 4.48 -1.98
CA LYS A 161 -20.66 4.34 -1.04
C LYS A 161 -21.07 5.72 -0.55
N PHE A 162 -22.37 5.91 -0.41
CA PHE A 162 -22.93 7.07 0.25
C PHE A 162 -23.03 6.74 1.75
N PRO A 163 -22.55 7.61 2.65
CA PRO A 163 -22.89 7.46 4.05
C PRO A 163 -24.42 7.48 4.19
N VAL A 164 -24.95 6.69 5.12
CA VAL A 164 -26.36 6.77 5.49
C VAL A 164 -26.61 8.23 5.90
N PRO A 165 -27.63 8.91 5.36
CA PRO A 165 -27.91 10.30 5.72
C PRO A 165 -27.98 10.40 7.24
N TYR A 166 -27.18 11.29 7.81
CA TYR A 166 -27.27 11.58 9.24
C TYR A 166 -28.66 12.17 9.47
N GLU A 167 -29.54 11.44 10.16
CA GLU A 167 -30.75 12.02 10.78
C GLU A 167 -30.30 12.89 11.95
N SER A 168 -29.64 14.02 11.65
CA SER A 168 -29.50 15.10 12.60
C SER A 168 -30.58 16.12 12.27
N GLU A 169 -31.52 16.33 13.18
CA GLU A 169 -32.41 17.49 13.15
C GLU A 169 -31.52 18.74 13.07
N VAL A 170 -31.48 19.34 11.88
CA VAL A 170 -30.83 20.63 11.67
C VAL A 170 -31.73 21.65 12.33
N ASN A 171 -31.34 22.15 13.50
CA ASN A 171 -31.91 23.38 14.03
C ASN A 171 -31.40 24.51 13.14
N GLU A 172 -32.23 24.95 12.19
CA GLU A 172 -32.03 26.18 11.44
C GLU A 172 -32.16 27.36 12.41
N ASP A 173 -31.03 27.88 12.87
CA ASP A 173 -30.99 29.22 13.47
C ASP A 173 -31.01 30.23 12.33
N ASP A 174 -32.08 31.01 12.25
CA ASP A 174 -32.63 31.74 11.08
C ASP A 174 -31.73 32.87 10.51
N ASP A 175 -30.49 33.03 10.98
CA ASP A 175 -29.61 34.14 10.58
C ASP A 175 -28.20 33.70 10.13
N SER A 176 -27.92 32.40 10.02
CA SER A 176 -26.60 31.91 9.58
C SER A 176 -26.66 31.19 8.24
N GLN A 177 -26.06 31.78 7.19
CA GLN A 177 -25.91 31.13 5.86
C GLN A 177 -24.97 29.91 5.87
N PHE A 178 -24.42 29.54 7.02
CA PHE A 178 -23.57 28.37 7.17
C PHE A 178 -23.86 27.68 8.49
N ILE A 179 -24.25 26.41 8.41
CA ILE A 179 -24.36 25.52 9.57
C ILE A 179 -22.97 24.96 9.86
N LEU A 180 -22.47 25.20 11.08
CA LEU A 180 -21.25 24.57 11.58
C LEU A 180 -21.57 23.12 11.92
N VAL A 181 -21.42 22.21 10.95
CA VAL A 181 -21.53 20.77 11.20
C VAL A 181 -20.26 20.34 11.94
N GLN A 182 -20.37 20.15 13.26
CA GLN A 182 -19.30 19.57 14.06
C GLN A 182 -19.19 18.08 13.71
N VAL A 183 -18.32 17.77 12.75
CA VAL A 183 -18.04 16.39 12.36
C VAL A 183 -17.39 15.68 13.55
N HIS A 184 -18.17 14.86 14.25
CA HIS A 184 -17.62 13.89 15.19
C HIS A 184 -16.83 12.86 14.38
N CYS A 185 -15.54 13.11 14.19
CA CYS A 185 -14.62 12.04 13.84
C CYS A 185 -14.69 11.01 14.96
N THR A 186 -15.43 9.92 14.76
CA THR A 186 -15.20 8.69 15.51
C THR A 186 -13.80 8.25 15.18
N LYS A 187 -12.87 8.67 16.03
CA LYS A 187 -11.50 8.19 16.07
C LYS A 187 -11.64 6.69 16.28
N SER A 188 -11.51 5.89 15.23
CA SER A 188 -11.33 4.45 15.38
C SER A 188 -10.06 4.29 16.20
N VAL A 189 -10.21 3.97 17.48
CA VAL A 189 -9.12 3.76 18.42
C VAL A 189 -8.33 2.57 17.92
N ILE A 190 -7.30 2.83 17.13
CA ILE A 190 -6.20 1.91 17.00
C ILE A 190 -5.30 2.22 18.19
N LEU A 191 -5.36 1.35 19.20
CA LEU A 191 -4.43 1.31 20.31
C LEU A 191 -3.03 1.06 19.74
N HIS A 192 -2.33 2.15 19.43
CA HIS A 192 -0.87 2.15 19.38
C HIS A 192 -0.37 2.90 20.60
N THR A 193 -0.07 2.15 21.65
CA THR A 193 0.94 2.55 22.63
C THR A 193 2.21 2.87 21.86
N ILE A 194 2.64 4.12 21.85
CA ILE A 194 4.05 4.57 21.91
C ILE A 194 4.01 6.06 22.28
N THR A 195 4.47 6.37 23.48
CA THR A 195 4.81 7.70 23.98
C THR A 195 5.87 8.37 23.12
N LYS A 196 5.68 9.64 22.77
CA LYS A 196 6.77 10.63 22.63
C LYS A 196 6.23 12.05 22.72
N HIS A 197 6.72 12.79 23.72
CA HIS A 197 6.68 14.25 23.79
C HIS A 197 7.56 14.84 22.68
N GLN A 198 7.05 15.84 21.96
CA GLN A 198 7.84 17.03 21.63
C GLN A 198 6.97 18.23 21.26
N HIS A 199 7.47 19.37 21.71
CA HIS A 199 6.91 20.71 21.76
C HIS A 199 6.62 21.32 20.37
N CYS A 200 5.52 22.05 20.26
CA CYS A 200 5.27 23.02 19.19
C CYS A 200 5.91 24.36 19.56
N SER A 201 6.59 24.99 18.62
CA SER A 201 6.92 26.42 18.64
C SER A 201 6.07 27.12 17.58
N THR A 202 5.24 28.04 18.03
CA THR A 202 4.40 28.94 17.22
C THR A 202 5.27 30.04 16.62
N PHE A 203 5.01 30.42 15.37
CA PHE A 203 5.36 31.75 14.87
C PHE A 203 4.08 32.47 14.46
N LEU A 204 3.98 33.71 14.95
CA LEU A 204 2.99 34.74 14.66
C LEU A 204 3.06 35.19 13.19
#